data_AF-A0A7V9T134-F1
#
_entry.id   AF-A0A7V9T134-F1
#
_cell.length_a   1.000
_cell.length_b   1.000
_cell.length_c   1.000
_cell.angle_alpha   90.00
_cell.angle_beta   90.00
_cell.angle_gamma   90.00
#
_symmetry.space_group_name_H-M   'P 1'
#
loop_
_entity.id
_entity.type
_entity.pdbx_description
1 polymer ?
#
loop_
_entity_poly.entity_id
_entity_poly.type
_entity_poly.pdbx_seq_one_letter_code
_entity_poly.pdbx_strand_id
1 'polypeptide(L)' 'RRYCAMPTYQMSYAVGRRELLKLREDYRARAGTSYTPAAFHTDLLSYAGLPVSLARWGMGL' A
#
# COMPACT_ATOMS: atom_id res chain seq x y z
N ARG A 1 25.33 -4.42 13.65
CA ARG A 1 24.44 -4.66 14.82
C ARG A 1 22.95 -4.52 14.47
N ARG A 2 22.46 -3.39 13.94
CA ARG A 2 21.02 -3.15 13.65
C ARG A 2 20.34 -4.23 12.79
N TYR A 3 20.96 -4.65 11.69
CA TYR A 3 20.35 -5.61 10.76
C TYR A 3 20.28 -7.04 11.32
N CYS A 4 21.35 -7.50 11.97
CA CYS A 4 21.37 -8.82 12.60
C CYS A 4 20.54 -8.88 13.89
N ALA A 5 20.32 -7.76 14.57
CA ALA A 5 19.52 -7.69 15.80
C ALA A 5 18.01 -7.51 15.55
N MET A 6 17.62 -7.03 14.37
CA MET A 6 16.23 -6.81 13.97
C MET A 6 16.01 -7.42 12.58
N PRO A 7 15.92 -8.75 12.49
CA PRO A 7 15.65 -9.41 11.22
C PRO A 7 14.34 -8.88 10.62
N THR A 8 14.26 -8.89 9.29
CA THR A 8 13.12 -8.41 8.46
C THR A 8 12.71 -6.93 8.58
N TYR A 9 13.08 -6.20 9.62
CA TYR A 9 12.67 -4.80 9.80
C TYR A 9 13.12 -3.91 8.63
N GLN A 10 14.34 -4.10 8.14
CA GLN A 10 14.85 -3.31 7.02
C GLN A 10 14.20 -3.69 5.69
N MET A 11 13.81 -4.95 5.54
CA MET A 11 13.09 -5.42 4.36
C MET A 11 11.68 -4.82 4.30
N SER A 12 11.08 -4.46 5.44
CA SER A 12 9.73 -3.90 5.49
C SER A 12 9.56 -2.64 4.61
N TYR A 13 10.60 -1.81 4.47
CA TYR A 13 10.57 -0.64 3.60
C TYR A 13 10.40 -1.01 2.12
N ALA A 14 11.21 -1.97 1.65
CA ALA A 14 11.17 -2.41 0.26
C ALA A 14 9.87 -3.19 -0.03
N VAL A 15 9.47 -4.08 0.87
CA VAL A 15 8.23 -4.86 0.74
C VAL A 15 7.01 -3.95 0.78
N GLY A 16 6.90 -3.06 1.77
CA GLY A 16 5.79 -2.12 1.91
C GLY A 16 5.66 -1.20 0.69
N ARG A 17 6.78 -0.63 0.20
CA ARG A 17 6.77 0.17 -1.03
C ARG A 17 6.27 -0.63 -2.23
N ARG A 18 6.74 -1.86 -2.40
CA ARG A 18 6.30 -2.74 -3.51
C ARG A 18 4.80 -3.01 -3.44
N GLU A 19 4.27 -3.36 -2.27
CA GLU A 19 2.84 -3.62 -2.10
C GLU A 19 1.99 -2.37 -2.35
N LEU A 20 2.42 -1.19 -1.87
CA LEU A 20 1.72 0.07 -2.10
C LEU A 20 1.67 0.45 -3.59
N LEU A 21 2.77 0.23 -4.32
CA LEU A 21 2.79 0.47 -5.76
C LEU A 21 1.86 -0.48 -6.50
N LYS A 22 1.84 -1.76 -6.12
CA LYS A 22 0.91 -2.73 -6.71
C LYS A 22 -0.55 -2.37 -6.42
N LEU A 23 -0.87 -2.00 -5.17
CA LEU A 23 -2.20 -1.56 -4.77
C LEU A 23 -2.67 -0.36 -5.60
N ARG A 24 -1.80 0.62 -5.86
CA ARG A 24 -2.12 1.77 -6.71
C ARG A 24 -2.47 1.35 -8.13
N GLU A 25 -1.72 0.42 -8.73
CA GLU A 25 -2.02 -0.05 -10.08
C GLU A 25 -3.35 -0.80 -10.13
N ASP A 26 -3.66 -1.62 -9.13
CA ASP A 26 -4.94 -2.34 -9.06
C ASP A 26 -6.12 -1.38 -8.84
N TYR A 27 -5.93 -0.36 -7.99
CA TYR A 27 -6.90 0.72 -7.80
C TYR A 27 -7.14 1.48 -9.10
N ARG A 28 -6.06 1.79 -9.83
CA ARG A 28 -6.12 2.46 -11.14
C ARG A 28 -6.83 1.60 -12.18
N ALA A 29 -6.54 0.31 -12.23
CA ALA A 29 -7.18 -0.64 -13.14
C ALA A 29 -8.70 -0.71 -12.89
N ARG A 30 -9.12 -0.73 -11.62
CA ARG A 30 -10.54 -0.68 -11.25
C ARG A 30 -11.21 0.65 -11.60
N ALA A 31 -10.55 1.77 -11.32
CA ALA A 31 -11.11 3.11 -11.54
C ALA A 31 -11.11 3.53 -13.01
N GLY A 32 -10.25 2.96 -13.85
CA GLY A 32 -10.19 3.27 -15.27
C GLY A 32 -9.95 4.77 -15.53
N THR A 33 -10.81 5.39 -16.34
CA THR A 33 -10.71 6.81 -16.71
C THR A 33 -11.04 7.79 -15.59
N SER A 34 -11.72 7.35 -14.52
CA SER A 34 -12.01 8.20 -13.36
C SER A 34 -10.88 8.20 -12.33
N TYR A 35 -9.77 7.53 -12.61
CA TYR A 35 -8.61 7.49 -11.71
C TYR A 35 -8.01 8.87 -11.51
N THR A 36 -7.82 9.25 -10.24
CA THR A 36 -6.96 10.37 -9.86
C THR A 36 -6.02 9.95 -8.73
N PRO A 37 -4.75 10.44 -8.72
CA PRO A 37 -3.82 10.18 -7.63
C PRO A 37 -4.34 10.68 -6.27
N ALA A 38 -5.09 11.79 -6.26
CA ALA A 38 -5.66 12.36 -5.04
C ALA A 38 -6.68 11.41 -4.40
N ALA A 39 -7.63 10.88 -5.18
CA ALA A 39 -8.64 9.95 -4.68
C ALA A 39 -8.01 8.68 -4.09
N PHE A 40 -6.98 8.14 -4.75
CA PHE A 40 -6.23 7.00 -4.22
C PHE A 40 -5.59 7.30 -2.85
N HIS A 41 -4.90 8.44 -2.71
CA HIS A 41 -4.28 8.80 -1.43
C HIS A 41 -5.30 9.07 -0.33
N THR A 42 -6.42 9.73 -0.64
CA THR A 42 -7.50 9.96 0.32
C THR A 42 -8.09 8.65 0.82
N ASP A 43 -8.40 7.70 -0.07
CA ASP A 43 -8.94 6.41 0.30
C ASP A 43 -7.92 5.59 1.11
N LEU A 44 -6.66 5.51 0.66
CA LEU A 44 -5.59 4.79 1.37
C LEU A 44 -5.35 5.32 2.78
N LEU A 45 -5.27 6.65 2.96
CA LEU A 45 -4.98 7.25 4.26
C LEU A 45 -6.15 7.15 5.24
N SER A 46 -7.37 6.87 4.77
CA SER A 46 -8.52 6.59 5.64
C SER A 46 -8.31 5.35 6.52
N TYR A 47 -7.50 4.41 6.07
CA TYR A 47 -7.12 3.17 6.79
C TYR A 47 -5.94 3.37 7.75
N ALA A 48 -5.36 4.57 7.83
CA ALA A 48 -4.23 4.90 8.70
C ALA A 48 -3.04 3.91 8.57
N GLY A 49 -2.50 3.44 9.70
CA GLY A 49 -1.32 2.57 9.76
C GLY A 49 -1.58 1.08 9.48
N LEU A 50 -2.70 0.73 8.85
CA LEU A 50 -3.02 -0.67 8.55
C LEU A 50 -2.03 -1.27 7.53
N PRO A 51 -1.74 -2.58 7.64
CA PRO A 51 -1.04 -3.32 6.59
C PRO A 51 -1.70 -3.14 5.22
N VAL A 52 -0.89 -3.03 4.17
CA VAL A 52 -1.35 -2.79 2.79
C VAL A 52 -2.36 -3.86 2.32
N SER A 53 -2.20 -5.10 2.77
CA SER A 53 -3.15 -6.19 2.49
C SER A 53 -4.53 -5.97 3.08
N LEU A 54 -4.63 -5.36 4.27
CA LEU A 54 -5.92 -5.05 4.91
C LEU A 54 -6.57 -3.82 4.28
N ALA A 55 -5.79 -2.78 3.96
CA ALA A 55 -6.29 -1.64 3.21
C ALA A 55 -6.84 -2.08 1.84
N ARG A 56 -6.12 -2.97 1.14
CA ARG A 56 -6.57 -3.57 -0.12
C ARG A 56 -7.92 -4.27 0.02
N TRP A 57 -8.05 -5.12 1.04
CA TRP A 57 -9.32 -5.82 1.32
C TRP A 57 -10.46 -4.84 1.62
N GLY A 58 -10.21 -3.81 2.44
CA GLY A 58 -11.19 -2.76 2.74
C GLY A 58 -11.63 -1.97 1.50
N MET A 59 -10.72 -1.76 0.56
CA MET A 59 -11.03 -1.17 -0.74
C MET A 59 -11.79 -2.13 -1.66
N GLY A 60 -11.85 -3.43 -1.39
CA GLY A 60 -12.46 -4.43 -2.28
C GLY A 60 -11.62 -4.72 -3.53
N LEU A 61 -10.30 -4.78 -3.38
CA LEU A 61 -9.32 -5.08 -4.44
C LEU A 61 -8.63 -6.44 -4.24
#